data_AF-A0A1P8U5P6-F1
#
_entry.id   AF-A0A1P8U5P6-F1
#
_cell.length_a   1.000
_cell.length_b   1.000
_cell.length_c   1.000
_cell.angle_alpha   90.00
_cell.angle_beta   90.00
_cell.angle_gamma   90.00
#
_symmetry.space_group_name_H-M   'P 1'
#
loop_
_entity.id
_entity.type
_entity.pdbx_description
1 polymer ?
#
loop_
_entity_poly.entity_id
_entity_poly.type
_entity_poly.pdbx_seq_one_letter_code
_entity_poly.pdbx_strand_id
1 'polypeptide(L)'
;MDGLITMQAGPIRDRIVPREAQERRFLVHETAFTTAEPGEGGPSMQAIYSELAADEARNEQVVTEIERAAAQGRRSLVLTNRLDHLAALATAAEARTTVPVVRLHGRLPSPERRAVRERLSSLDAARDPFVLIAIDKVAGEGIDLPSLNTQFLAVPVSFKGRIIQQIGRVTRGSGAPDLPTVHDFRDVAVPVLERMHNRRRRVVAKEGFSISTERG
;
A
#
# COMPACT_ATOMS: atom_id res chain seq x y z
N MET A 1 -40.06 -29.88 -31.59
CA MET A 1 -40.02 -30.18 -30.14
C MET A 1 -38.56 -30.29 -29.79
N ASP A 2 -37.99 -29.16 -29.35
CA ASP A 2 -36.55 -28.97 -29.17
C ASP A 2 -36.02 -29.77 -27.98
N GLY A 3 -34.84 -30.37 -28.18
CA GLY A 3 -34.19 -31.26 -27.23
C GLY A 3 -33.74 -30.54 -25.96
N LEU A 4 -34.15 -31.08 -24.81
CA LEU A 4 -33.63 -30.71 -23.50
C LEU A 4 -32.21 -31.28 -23.34
N ILE A 5 -31.21 -30.39 -23.28
CA ILE A 5 -29.84 -30.73 -22.89
C ILE A 5 -29.84 -30.97 -21.37
N THR A 6 -29.50 -32.20 -20.96
CA THR A 6 -29.29 -32.54 -19.54
C THR A 6 -27.89 -32.09 -19.11
N MET A 7 -27.81 -31.09 -18.24
CA MET A 7 -26.55 -30.63 -17.65
C MET A 7 -26.18 -31.58 -16.49
N GLN A 8 -25.20 -32.45 -16.70
CA GLN A 8 -24.57 -33.20 -15.60
C GLN A 8 -23.42 -32.37 -15.01
N ALA A 9 -23.66 -31.73 -13.87
CA ALA A 9 -22.60 -31.11 -13.08
C ALA A 9 -21.88 -32.19 -12.25
N GLY A 10 -20.55 -32.27 -12.37
CA GLY A 10 -19.72 -33.15 -11.55
C GLY A 10 -19.76 -32.78 -10.06
N PRO A 11 -19.08 -33.56 -9.19
CA PRO A 11 -19.12 -33.33 -7.75
C PRO A 11 -18.59 -31.93 -7.40
N ILE A 12 -19.21 -31.30 -6.39
CA ILE A 12 -18.79 -30.02 -5.85
C ILE A 12 -17.34 -30.13 -5.40
N ARG A 13 -16.42 -29.45 -6.09
CA ARG A 13 -14.99 -29.45 -5.77
C ARG A 13 -14.62 -28.46 -4.66
N ASP A 14 -15.42 -27.41 -4.50
CA ASP A 14 -15.18 -26.38 -3.50
C ASP A 14 -16.50 -25.71 -3.11
N ARG A 15 -16.64 -25.35 -1.83
CA ARG A 15 -17.83 -24.68 -1.30
C ARG A 15 -17.37 -23.36 -0.70
N ILE A 16 -17.73 -22.26 -1.35
CA ILE A 16 -17.48 -20.91 -0.83
C ILE A 16 -18.35 -20.73 0.43
N VAL A 17 -17.74 -20.89 1.60
CA VAL A 17 -18.35 -20.47 2.85
C VAL A 17 -18.29 -18.94 2.87
N PRO A 18 -19.41 -18.22 3.07
CA PRO A 18 -19.39 -16.77 3.24
C PRO A 18 -18.46 -16.45 4.42
N ARG A 19 -17.30 -15.89 4.12
CA ARG A 19 -16.33 -15.49 5.14
C ARG A 19 -16.92 -14.25 5.82
N GLU A 20 -17.11 -14.30 7.14
CA GLU A 20 -17.42 -13.08 7.89
C GLU A 20 -16.40 -12.00 7.50
N ALA A 21 -16.90 -10.81 7.17
CA ALA A 21 -16.05 -9.73 6.70
C ALA A 21 -15.11 -9.33 7.84
N GLN A 22 -13.84 -9.74 7.75
CA GLN A 22 -12.79 -9.26 8.65
C GLN A 22 -12.78 -7.74 8.59
N GLU A 23 -12.81 -7.08 9.75
CA GLU A 23 -12.76 -5.62 9.84
C GLU A 23 -11.51 -5.09 9.11
N ARG A 24 -11.68 -4.10 8.23
CA ARG A 24 -10.59 -3.49 7.45
C ARG A 24 -10.49 -2.02 7.83
N ARG A 25 -9.28 -1.53 8.11
CA ARG A 25 -9.05 -0.15 8.58
C ARG A 25 -8.40 0.70 7.51
N PHE A 26 -8.94 1.89 7.30
CA PHE A 26 -8.34 2.93 6.46
C PHE A 26 -8.07 4.16 7.33
N LEU A 27 -6.81 4.35 7.69
CA LEU A 27 -6.35 5.42 8.58
C LEU A 27 -5.86 6.59 7.74
N VAL A 28 -6.48 7.75 7.92
CA VAL A 28 -6.15 8.98 7.19
C VAL A 28 -5.33 9.89 8.07
N HIS A 29 -4.14 10.25 7.58
CA HIS A 29 -3.17 11.13 8.23
C HIS A 29 -3.16 12.47 7.50
N GLU A 30 -3.64 13.54 8.13
CA GLU A 30 -3.57 14.88 7.52
C GLU A 30 -2.13 15.41 7.56
N THR A 31 -1.63 15.84 6.40
CA THR A 31 -0.27 16.38 6.27
C THR A 31 -0.32 17.91 6.11
N ALA A 32 0.73 18.58 6.54
CA ALA A 32 0.93 20.01 6.31
C ALA A 32 1.57 20.33 4.94
N PHE A 33 1.71 19.33 4.05
CA PHE A 33 2.41 19.49 2.78
C PHE A 33 1.75 20.56 1.91
N THR A 34 2.57 21.49 1.43
CA THR A 34 2.21 22.53 0.46
C THR A 34 3.09 22.42 -0.77
N THR A 35 2.63 22.93 -1.91
CA THR A 35 3.41 22.97 -3.15
C THR A 35 3.67 24.40 -3.59
N ALA A 36 4.85 24.66 -4.15
CA ALA A 36 5.21 25.95 -4.72
C ALA A 36 4.66 26.14 -6.15
N GLU A 37 4.12 25.08 -6.76
CA GLU A 37 3.57 25.08 -8.11
C GLU A 37 2.22 25.85 -8.16
N PRO A 38 2.13 26.98 -8.89
CA PRO A 38 0.92 27.78 -8.94
C PRO A 38 -0.21 27.06 -9.67
N GLY A 39 -1.33 26.89 -8.98
CA GLY A 39 -2.51 26.18 -9.45
C GLY A 39 -3.40 26.95 -10.41
N GLU A 40 -2.86 27.52 -11.50
CA GLU A 40 -3.67 28.27 -12.48
C GLU A 40 -3.46 27.86 -13.96
N GLY A 41 -2.35 27.21 -14.30
CA GLY A 41 -2.13 26.54 -15.61
C GLY A 41 -2.20 25.01 -15.58
N GLY A 42 -2.48 24.47 -14.39
CA GLY A 42 -2.31 23.06 -14.04
C GLY A 42 -0.89 22.80 -13.50
N PRO A 43 -0.73 22.35 -12.24
CA PRO A 43 0.59 22.02 -11.73
C PRO A 43 1.15 20.83 -12.51
N SER A 44 2.46 20.82 -12.76
CA SER A 44 3.12 19.60 -13.21
C SER A 44 2.98 18.58 -12.07
N MET A 45 2.13 17.56 -12.26
CA MET A 45 2.00 16.47 -11.28
C MET A 45 3.36 15.84 -10.97
N GLN A 46 4.32 15.90 -11.91
CA GLN A 46 5.69 15.46 -11.67
C GLN A 46 6.45 16.38 -10.71
N ALA A 47 6.25 17.70 -10.81
CA ALA A 47 6.83 18.67 -9.89
C ALA A 47 6.25 18.51 -8.48
N ILE A 48 4.91 18.43 -8.34
CA ILE A 48 4.25 18.14 -7.06
C ILE A 48 4.79 16.86 -6.43
N TYR A 49 4.93 15.78 -7.21
CA TYR A 49 5.50 14.53 -6.67
C TYR A 49 7.00 14.62 -6.35
N SER A 50 7.73 15.54 -6.98
CA SER A 50 9.14 15.80 -6.63
C SER A 50 9.22 16.54 -5.30
N GLU A 51 8.43 17.59 -5.12
CA GLU A 51 8.33 18.35 -3.87
C GLU A 51 7.84 17.46 -2.72
N LEU A 52 6.79 16.67 -2.94
CA LEU A 52 6.25 15.74 -1.95
C LEU A 52 7.26 14.69 -1.51
N ALA A 53 8.08 14.20 -2.44
CA ALA A 53 9.15 13.25 -2.14
C ALA A 53 10.29 13.88 -1.32
N ALA A 54 10.51 15.19 -1.48
CA ALA A 54 11.53 15.95 -0.79
C ALA A 54 11.04 16.60 0.53
N ASP A 55 9.74 16.59 0.79
CA ASP A 55 9.17 17.18 2.01
C ASP A 55 9.52 16.34 3.25
N GLU A 56 10.45 16.87 4.05
CA GLU A 56 10.98 16.20 5.24
C GLU A 56 9.91 15.97 6.31
N ALA A 57 9.05 16.97 6.57
CA ALA A 57 8.03 16.89 7.61
C ALA A 57 6.99 15.80 7.27
N ARG A 58 6.56 15.73 6.01
CA ARG A 58 5.66 14.70 5.52
C ARG A 58 6.32 13.32 5.55
N ASN A 59 7.58 13.21 5.13
CA ASN A 59 8.31 11.95 5.18
C ASN A 59 8.50 11.46 6.62
N GLU A 60 8.73 12.37 7.56
CA GLU A 60 8.82 12.07 8.99
C GLU A 60 7.50 11.52 9.55
N GLN A 61 6.35 12.07 9.12
CA GLN A 61 5.03 11.49 9.44
C GLN A 61 4.89 10.07 8.88
N VAL A 62 5.27 9.85 7.62
CA VAL A 62 5.22 8.52 6.99
C VAL A 62 6.08 7.51 7.76
N VAL A 63 7.31 7.89 8.11
CA VAL A 63 8.25 7.01 8.82
C VAL A 63 7.80 6.74 10.25
N THR A 64 7.19 7.72 10.93
CA THR A 64 6.59 7.51 12.26
C THR A 64 5.50 6.45 12.24
N GLU A 65 4.64 6.47 11.23
CA GLU A 65 3.61 5.44 11.07
C GLU A 65 4.19 4.07 10.70
N ILE A 66 5.26 4.04 9.91
CA ILE A 66 6.01 2.81 9.61
C ILE A 66 6.62 2.22 10.89
N GLU A 67 7.24 3.06 11.73
CA GLU A 67 7.83 2.66 13.02
C GLU A 67 6.76 2.08 13.95
N ARG A 68 5.62 2.76 14.10
CA ARG A 68 4.49 2.27 14.90
C ARG A 68 4.00 0.91 14.43
N ALA A 69 3.84 0.72 13.12
CA ALA A 69 3.44 -0.56 12.57
C ALA A 69 4.52 -1.64 12.77
N ALA A 70 5.80 -1.31 12.59
CA ALA A 70 6.90 -2.23 12.84
C ALA A 70 6.94 -2.70 14.31
N ALA A 71 6.76 -1.77 15.26
CA ALA A 71 6.69 -2.08 16.68
C ALA A 71 5.49 -2.97 17.06
N GLN A 72 4.41 -2.90 16.27
CA GLN A 72 3.24 -3.78 16.38
C GLN A 72 3.44 -5.15 15.68
N GLY A 73 4.64 -5.45 15.19
CA GLY A 73 4.94 -6.71 14.51
C GLY A 73 4.28 -6.83 13.13
N ARG A 74 3.97 -5.70 12.48
CA ARG A 74 3.23 -5.70 11.21
C ARG A 74 4.14 -6.06 10.04
N ARG A 75 3.51 -6.55 8.97
CA ARG A 75 4.14 -6.94 7.71
C ARG A 75 3.67 -5.95 6.66
N SER A 76 4.53 -4.98 6.40
CA SER A 76 4.15 -3.69 5.83
C SER A 76 4.62 -3.53 4.40
N LEU A 77 3.76 -2.99 3.55
CA LEU A 77 4.08 -2.56 2.19
C LEU A 77 3.98 -1.04 2.07
N VAL A 78 5.08 -0.37 1.81
CA VAL A 78 5.16 1.07 1.55
C VAL A 78 5.31 1.28 0.06
N LEU A 79 4.35 1.98 -0.56
CA LEU A 79 4.36 2.26 -1.99
C LEU A 79 4.77 3.70 -2.27
N THR A 80 5.78 3.86 -3.12
CA THR A 80 6.18 5.13 -3.71
C THR A 80 6.38 4.98 -5.23
N ASN A 81 6.55 6.09 -5.94
CA ASN A 81 6.74 6.12 -7.39
C ASN A 81 8.10 6.70 -7.82
N ARG A 82 8.97 7.09 -6.87
CA ARG A 82 10.30 7.64 -7.15
C ARG A 82 11.39 6.97 -6.32
N LEU A 83 12.61 6.91 -6.86
CA LEU A 83 13.74 6.22 -6.23
C LEU A 83 14.41 7.03 -5.14
N ASP A 84 14.47 8.34 -5.29
CA ASP A 84 14.92 9.28 -4.26
C ASP A 84 14.04 9.16 -3.01
N HIS A 85 12.72 9.16 -3.19
CA HIS A 85 11.75 8.97 -2.11
C HIS A 85 11.88 7.59 -1.45
N LEU A 86 12.00 6.53 -2.26
CA LEU A 86 12.23 5.17 -1.76
C LEU A 86 13.48 5.11 -0.88
N ALA A 87 14.58 5.71 -1.34
CA ALA A 87 15.83 5.72 -0.60
C ALA A 87 15.72 6.52 0.72
N ALA A 88 15.04 7.67 0.70
CA ALA A 88 14.81 8.49 1.89
C ALA A 88 13.98 7.74 2.94
N LEU A 89 12.81 7.21 2.55
CA LEU A 89 11.93 6.46 3.45
C LEU A 89 12.61 5.20 4.00
N ALA A 90 13.36 4.48 3.17
CA ALA A 90 14.05 3.26 3.60
C ALA A 90 15.16 3.56 4.60
N THR A 91 15.98 4.58 4.33
CA THR A 91 17.08 4.97 5.23
C THR A 91 16.53 5.42 6.58
N ALA A 92 15.45 6.22 6.60
CA ALA A 92 14.81 6.65 7.82
C ALA A 92 14.14 5.49 8.59
N ALA A 93 13.49 4.57 7.88
CA ALA A 93 12.89 3.37 8.51
C ALA A 93 13.95 2.40 9.07
N GLU A 94 15.08 2.23 8.38
CA GLU A 94 16.22 1.42 8.85
C GLU A 94 16.82 1.98 10.14
N ALA A 95 16.85 3.32 10.27
CA ALA A 95 17.37 3.98 11.47
C ALA A 95 16.41 3.91 12.68
N ARG A 96 15.10 3.74 12.44
CA ARG A 96 14.05 3.82 13.47
C ARG A 96 13.40 2.49 13.83
N THR A 97 13.71 1.42 13.09
CA THR A 97 13.08 0.11 13.31
C THR A 97 14.12 -1.00 13.43
N THR A 98 13.78 -2.03 14.19
CA THR A 98 14.63 -3.22 14.35
C THR A 98 14.26 -4.35 13.39
N VAL A 99 13.15 -4.20 12.65
CA VAL A 99 12.65 -5.19 11.69
C VAL A 99 13.40 -5.06 10.36
N PRO A 100 13.52 -6.12 9.56
CA PRO A 100 14.05 -6.03 8.21
C PRO A 100 13.34 -4.99 7.35
N VAL A 101 14.07 -3.99 6.87
CA VAL A 101 13.64 -3.08 5.81
C VAL A 101 14.17 -3.59 4.48
N VAL A 102 13.29 -3.79 3.51
CA VAL A 102 13.61 -4.36 2.20
C VAL A 102 13.19 -3.38 1.11
N ARG A 103 14.13 -3.08 0.22
CA ARG A 103 13.95 -2.15 -0.90
C ARG A 103 13.68 -2.93 -2.18
N LEU A 104 12.69 -2.51 -2.97
CA LEU A 104 12.40 -3.14 -4.26
C LEU A 104 12.10 -2.12 -5.37
N HIS A 105 12.92 -2.13 -6.42
CA HIS A 105 12.69 -1.30 -7.60
C HIS A 105 13.23 -1.93 -8.89
N GLY A 106 12.80 -1.39 -10.03
CA GLY A 106 13.10 -1.94 -11.36
C GLY A 106 14.56 -1.78 -11.78
N ARG A 107 15.31 -0.86 -11.14
CA ARG A 107 16.75 -0.68 -11.39
C ARG A 107 17.65 -1.73 -10.72
N LEU A 108 17.10 -2.66 -9.94
CA LEU A 108 17.90 -3.73 -9.33
C LEU A 108 18.40 -4.70 -10.41
N PRO A 109 19.70 -5.00 -10.46
CA PRO A 109 20.24 -6.09 -11.28
C PRO A 109 19.51 -7.41 -11.02
N SER A 110 19.42 -8.27 -12.03
CA SER A 110 18.68 -9.53 -11.93
C SER A 110 19.09 -10.43 -10.75
N PRO A 111 20.39 -10.59 -10.40
CA PRO A 111 20.80 -11.38 -9.23
C PRO A 111 20.30 -10.76 -7.92
N GLU A 112 20.46 -9.45 -7.73
CA GLU A 112 20.02 -8.74 -6.54
C GLU A 112 18.49 -8.78 -6.38
N ARG A 113 17.76 -8.54 -7.49
CA ARG A 113 16.29 -8.66 -7.51
C ARG A 113 15.82 -10.06 -7.11
N ARG A 114 16.56 -11.11 -7.48
CA ARG A 114 16.26 -12.49 -7.07
C ARG A 114 16.49 -12.69 -5.57
N ALA A 115 17.64 -12.27 -5.06
CA ALA A 115 17.97 -12.36 -3.64
C ALA A 115 16.97 -11.60 -2.75
N VAL A 116 16.55 -10.41 -3.18
CA VAL A 116 15.50 -9.63 -2.49
C VAL A 116 14.18 -10.40 -2.46
N ARG A 117 13.78 -11.03 -3.57
CA ARG A 117 12.54 -11.82 -3.64
C ARG A 117 12.62 -13.08 -2.76
N GLU A 118 13.73 -13.79 -2.78
CA GLU A 118 13.94 -14.95 -1.91
C GLU A 118 13.87 -14.57 -0.44
N ARG A 119 14.53 -13.48 -0.05
CA ARG A 119 14.46 -12.93 1.32
C ARG A 119 13.01 -12.59 1.72
N LEU A 120 12.26 -11.92 0.84
CA LEU A 120 10.86 -11.58 1.10
C LEU A 120 9.99 -12.83 1.26
N SER A 121 10.17 -13.85 0.41
CA SER A 121 9.44 -15.11 0.53
C SER A 121 9.75 -15.83 1.85
N SER A 122 11.01 -15.81 2.31
CA SER A 122 11.38 -16.39 3.61
C SER A 122 10.72 -15.66 4.78
N LEU A 123 10.74 -14.32 4.79
CA LEU A 123 10.09 -13.51 5.82
C LEU A 123 8.57 -13.74 5.85
N ASP A 124 7.94 -13.80 4.68
CA ASP A 124 6.50 -14.04 4.54
C ASP A 124 6.09 -15.44 5.03
N ALA A 125 6.85 -16.47 4.65
CA ALA A 125 6.61 -17.84 5.08
C ALA A 125 6.78 -18.01 6.60
N ALA A 126 7.77 -17.35 7.20
CA ALA A 126 7.98 -17.31 8.64
C ALA A 126 6.97 -16.40 9.38
N ARG A 127 6.24 -15.55 8.64
CA ARG A 127 5.38 -14.48 9.16
C ARG A 127 6.13 -13.46 10.02
N ASP A 128 7.44 -13.32 9.82
CA ASP A 128 8.28 -12.35 10.51
C ASP A 128 7.84 -10.91 10.19
N PRO A 129 7.88 -9.97 11.15
CA PRO A 129 7.66 -8.56 10.86
C PRO A 129 8.71 -8.01 9.88
N PHE A 130 8.27 -7.21 8.91
CA PHE A 130 9.17 -6.55 7.96
C PHE A 130 8.51 -5.31 7.34
N VAL A 131 9.34 -4.44 6.76
CA VAL A 131 8.91 -3.30 5.96
C VAL A 131 9.44 -3.44 4.54
N LEU A 132 8.56 -3.66 3.57
CA LEU A 132 8.89 -3.63 2.15
C LEU A 132 8.57 -2.23 1.59
N ILE A 133 9.60 -1.52 1.12
CA ILE A 133 9.44 -0.24 0.43
C ILE A 133 9.70 -0.46 -1.06
N ALA A 134 8.67 -0.22 -1.88
CA ALA A 134 8.70 -0.58 -3.28
C ALA A 134 8.22 0.54 -4.21
N ILE A 135 8.80 0.57 -5.42
CA ILE A 135 8.20 1.29 -6.53
C ILE A 135 6.92 0.56 -6.94
N ASP A 136 5.81 1.27 -6.94
CA ASP A 136 4.46 0.74 -7.13
C ASP A 136 4.29 -0.17 -8.37
N LYS A 137 4.89 0.22 -9.50
CA LYS A 137 4.88 -0.60 -10.73
C LYS A 137 5.55 -1.96 -10.52
N VAL A 138 6.62 -2.01 -9.73
CA VAL A 138 7.46 -3.20 -9.52
C VAL A 138 6.85 -4.14 -8.50
N ALA A 139 6.19 -3.61 -7.46
CA ALA A 139 5.37 -4.42 -6.56
C ALA A 139 4.18 -5.08 -7.30
N GLY A 140 3.73 -4.45 -8.39
CA GLY A 140 2.74 -4.96 -9.35
C GLY A 140 3.05 -6.33 -9.96
N GLU A 141 4.33 -6.57 -10.28
CA GLU A 141 4.79 -7.62 -11.21
C GLU A 141 5.17 -8.94 -10.49
N GLY A 142 4.24 -9.51 -9.74
CA GLY A 142 4.36 -10.91 -9.29
C GLY A 142 5.17 -11.14 -8.01
N ILE A 143 5.05 -10.26 -7.02
CA ILE A 143 5.39 -10.60 -5.63
C ILE A 143 4.11 -11.03 -4.92
N ASP A 144 4.10 -12.28 -4.47
CA ASP A 144 3.04 -12.89 -3.67
C ASP A 144 3.50 -12.97 -2.22
N LEU A 145 2.94 -12.09 -1.38
CA LEU A 145 3.24 -11.99 0.05
C LEU A 145 1.91 -12.05 0.82
N PRO A 146 1.30 -13.25 0.94
CA PRO A 146 -0.02 -13.42 1.57
C PRO A 146 -0.06 -13.02 3.05
N SER A 147 1.09 -12.87 3.72
CA SER A 147 1.14 -12.45 5.11
C SER A 147 1.00 -10.93 5.30
N LEU A 148 1.17 -10.13 4.24
CA LEU A 148 1.03 -8.66 4.31
C LEU A 148 -0.31 -8.27 4.94
N ASN A 149 -0.24 -7.38 5.92
CA ASN A 149 -1.42 -6.93 6.68
C ASN A 149 -1.51 -5.39 6.80
N THR A 150 -0.46 -4.66 6.37
CA THR A 150 -0.41 -3.20 6.45
C THR A 150 0.12 -2.59 5.15
N GLN A 151 -0.51 -1.51 4.68
CA GLN A 151 -0.07 -0.78 3.50
C GLN A 151 0.03 0.72 3.78
N PHE A 152 1.08 1.36 3.28
CA PHE A 152 1.28 2.80 3.33
C PHE A 152 1.23 3.39 1.92
N LEU A 153 0.31 4.33 1.70
CA LEU A 153 0.20 5.09 0.46
C LEU A 153 1.04 6.36 0.57
N ALA A 154 2.37 6.19 0.52
CA ALA A 154 3.30 7.31 0.70
C ALA A 154 3.20 8.35 -0.43
N VAL A 155 2.61 8.00 -1.58
CA VAL A 155 2.35 8.91 -2.69
C VAL A 155 0.87 8.84 -3.11
N PRO A 156 0.23 9.97 -3.47
CA PRO A 156 -1.16 9.99 -3.88
C PRO A 156 -1.47 9.11 -5.11
N VAL A 157 -2.52 8.29 -5.02
CA VAL A 157 -3.07 7.50 -6.14
C VAL A 157 -4.59 7.67 -6.20
N SER A 158 -5.15 7.90 -7.39
CA SER A 158 -6.61 8.08 -7.58
C SER A 158 -7.25 7.19 -8.64
N PHE A 159 -6.46 6.37 -9.36
CA PHE A 159 -7.02 5.47 -10.36
C PHE A 159 -7.65 4.26 -9.67
N LYS A 160 -8.97 4.07 -9.87
CA LYS A 160 -9.78 3.05 -9.18
C LYS A 160 -9.14 1.65 -9.25
N GLY A 161 -8.76 1.19 -10.45
CA GLY A 161 -8.19 -0.14 -10.62
C GLY A 161 -6.90 -0.35 -9.83
N ARG A 162 -6.04 0.67 -9.78
CA ARG A 162 -4.78 0.62 -9.03
C ARG A 162 -5.01 0.60 -7.53
N ILE A 163 -5.97 1.41 -7.02
CA ILE A 163 -6.34 1.41 -5.60
C ILE A 163 -6.84 0.01 -5.18
N ILE A 164 -7.77 -0.58 -5.94
CA ILE A 164 -8.32 -1.91 -5.64
C ILE A 164 -7.21 -2.96 -5.63
N GLN A 165 -6.31 -2.93 -6.64
CA GLN A 165 -5.18 -3.85 -6.70
C GLN A 165 -4.21 -3.68 -5.53
N GLN A 166 -3.96 -2.44 -5.10
CA GLN A 166 -3.07 -2.12 -3.99
C GLN A 166 -3.62 -2.61 -2.66
N ILE A 167 -4.83 -2.17 -2.28
CA ILE A 167 -5.43 -2.54 -0.99
C ILE A 167 -5.77 -4.04 -0.94
N GLY A 168 -6.03 -4.65 -2.10
CA GLY A 168 -6.16 -6.10 -2.26
C GLY A 168 -4.93 -6.88 -1.81
N ARG A 169 -3.73 -6.26 -1.79
CA ARG A 169 -2.49 -6.94 -1.34
C ARG A 169 -2.50 -7.25 0.15
N VAL A 170 -3.17 -6.42 0.96
CA VAL A 170 -3.22 -6.59 2.42
C VAL A 170 -4.50 -7.25 2.92
N THR A 171 -5.50 -7.42 2.07
CA THR A 171 -6.78 -8.07 2.43
C THR A 171 -6.87 -9.54 2.03
N ARG A 172 -5.91 -10.05 1.24
CA ARG A 172 -5.86 -11.46 0.79
C ARG A 172 -5.45 -12.44 1.89
N GLY A 173 -4.75 -11.98 2.93
CA GLY A 173 -4.27 -12.76 4.07
C GLY A 173 -5.37 -13.20 5.03
N SER A 174 -6.33 -13.97 4.52
CA SER A 174 -7.54 -14.35 5.21
C SER A 174 -7.24 -15.45 6.25
N GLY A 175 -6.80 -15.02 7.44
CA GLY A 175 -6.41 -15.89 8.55
C GLY A 175 -5.33 -15.28 9.47
N ALA A 176 -4.81 -14.10 9.16
CA ALA A 176 -3.98 -13.36 10.11
C ALA A 176 -4.85 -12.83 11.27
N PRO A 177 -4.37 -12.89 12.53
CA PRO A 177 -5.09 -12.31 13.67
C PRO A 177 -5.25 -10.79 13.52
N ASP A 178 -4.35 -10.15 12.77
CA ASP A 178 -4.33 -8.70 12.64
C ASP A 178 -5.24 -8.21 11.52
N LEU A 179 -6.01 -7.17 11.82
CA LEU A 179 -6.89 -6.51 10.86
C LEU A 179 -6.08 -5.88 9.71
N PRO A 180 -6.48 -6.08 8.44
CA PRO A 180 -5.90 -5.36 7.31
C PRO A 180 -5.98 -3.84 7.53
N THR A 181 -4.87 -3.13 7.40
CA THR A 181 -4.81 -1.67 7.59
C THR A 181 -4.14 -0.98 6.42
N VAL A 182 -4.71 0.14 5.98
CA VAL A 182 -4.15 1.01 4.96
C VAL A 182 -3.99 2.40 5.56
N HIS A 183 -2.78 2.94 5.54
CA HIS A 183 -2.45 4.30 5.94
C HIS A 183 -2.43 5.19 4.69
N ASP A 184 -3.18 6.28 4.73
CA ASP A 184 -3.33 7.25 3.66
C ASP A 184 -2.93 8.65 4.14
N PHE A 185 -2.00 9.29 3.44
CA PHE A 185 -1.51 10.62 3.77
C PHE A 185 -2.27 11.66 2.93
N ARG A 186 -3.12 12.44 3.59
CA ARG A 186 -4.03 13.43 3.00
C ARG A 186 -3.39 14.81 2.99
N ASP A 187 -2.94 15.21 1.81
CA ASP A 187 -2.31 16.51 1.56
C ASP A 187 -3.38 17.60 1.32
N VAL A 188 -3.99 18.09 2.41
CA VAL A 188 -5.19 18.96 2.36
C VAL A 188 -4.95 20.33 1.71
N ALA A 189 -3.73 20.87 1.84
CA ALA A 189 -3.38 22.18 1.31
C ALA A 189 -3.13 22.18 -0.20
N VAL A 190 -3.12 21.02 -0.86
CA VAL A 190 -2.90 20.88 -2.30
C VAL A 190 -4.20 20.40 -2.98
N PRO A 191 -4.99 21.29 -3.63
CA PRO A 191 -6.34 20.98 -4.10
C PRO A 191 -6.44 19.79 -5.07
N VAL A 192 -5.41 19.55 -5.89
CA VAL A 192 -5.38 18.38 -6.78
C VAL A 192 -5.22 17.07 -5.99
N LEU A 193 -4.38 17.05 -4.95
CA LEU A 193 -4.16 15.87 -4.11
C LEU A 193 -5.36 15.60 -3.21
N GLU A 194 -6.02 16.65 -2.70
CA GLU A 194 -7.27 16.52 -1.95
C GLU A 194 -8.39 15.91 -2.81
N ARG A 195 -8.51 16.31 -4.08
CA ARG A 195 -9.44 15.66 -5.03
C ARG A 195 -9.09 14.19 -5.26
N MET A 196 -7.80 13.84 -5.30
CA MET A 196 -7.35 12.45 -5.41
C MET A 196 -7.70 11.63 -4.17
N HIS A 197 -7.49 12.17 -2.97
CA HIS A 197 -7.88 11.56 -1.70
C HIS A 197 -9.39 11.27 -1.67
N ASN A 198 -10.23 12.25 -2.02
CA ASN A 198 -11.69 12.06 -2.04
C ASN A 198 -12.13 10.95 -3.00
N ARG A 199 -11.49 10.81 -4.17
CA ARG A 199 -11.76 9.69 -5.10
C ARG A 199 -11.35 8.36 -4.48
N ARG A 200 -10.16 8.30 -3.87
CA ARG A 200 -9.63 7.09 -3.24
C ARG A 200 -10.48 6.64 -2.06
N ARG A 201 -10.89 7.56 -1.18
CA ARG A 201 -11.78 7.30 -0.04
C ARG A 201 -13.09 6.63 -0.47
N ARG A 202 -13.70 7.10 -1.56
CA ARG A 202 -14.92 6.50 -2.13
C ARG A 202 -14.72 5.09 -2.66
N VAL A 203 -13.56 4.80 -3.25
CA VAL A 203 -13.23 3.44 -3.72
C VAL A 203 -13.03 2.52 -2.52
N VAL A 204 -12.23 2.95 -1.55
CA VAL A 204 -11.92 2.16 -0.35
C VAL A 204 -13.15 1.86 0.50
N ALA A 205 -14.06 2.83 0.67
CA ALA A 205 -15.33 2.61 1.37
C ALA A 205 -16.18 1.52 0.70
N LYS A 206 -16.19 1.45 -0.64
CA LYS A 206 -16.91 0.39 -1.38
C LYS A 206 -16.27 -0.99 -1.23
N GLU A 207 -15.00 -1.05 -0.87
CA GLU A 207 -14.25 -2.28 -0.63
C GLU A 207 -14.32 -2.74 0.85
N GLY A 208 -15.21 -2.13 1.65
CA GLY A 208 -15.56 -2.57 3.01
C GLY A 208 -14.59 -2.10 4.10
N PHE A 209 -13.86 -1.00 3.88
CA PHE A 209 -12.98 -0.42 4.89
C PHE A 209 -13.70 0.61 5.77
N SER A 210 -13.48 0.50 7.08
CA SER A 210 -13.82 1.51 8.08
C SER A 210 -12.79 2.63 8.01
N ILE A 211 -13.24 3.85 7.74
CA ILE A 211 -12.38 5.03 7.59
C ILE A 211 -12.29 5.76 8.93
N SER A 212 -11.07 6.00 9.40
CA SER A 212 -10.79 6.84 10.57
C SER A 212 -9.81 7.95 10.16
N THR A 213 -9.97 9.14 10.72
CA THR A 213 -9.09 10.29 10.44
C THR A 213 -8.38 10.69 11.71
N GLU A 214 -7.06 10.70 11.64
CA GLU A 214 -6.18 11.15 12.71
C GLU A 214 -5.66 12.54 12.31
N ARG A 215 -5.80 13.49 13.24
CA ARG A 215 -5.16 14.80 13.10
C ARG A 215 -3.73 14.64 13.59
N GLY A 216 -2.78 14.84 12.68
CA GLY A 216 -1.35 14.90 12.99
C GLY A 216 -1.01 16.07 13.90
#